data_AF-A0A0K1DZN3-F1
#
_entry.id   AF-A0A0K1DZN3-F1
#
_cell.length_a   1.000
_cell.length_b   1.000
_cell.length_c   1.000
_cell.angle_alpha   90.00
_cell.angle_beta   90.00
_cell.angle_gamma   90.00
#
_symmetry.space_group_name_H-M   'P 1'
#
loop_
_entity.id
_entity.type
_entity.pdbx_description
1 polymer ?
#
loop_
_entity_poly.entity_id
_entity_poly.type
_entity_poly.pdbx_seq_one_letter_code
_entity_poly.pdbx_strand_id
1 'polypeptide(L)'
;MKPEEVRYRSLLAVVYWELTRDLNPLHVFYERTEGCVLIASAVAALRLAAGLETEVEPIEEAGEADYGLALAGPYRDDLGSFVLKILRLIRKTAVLHTPAYFAASELEGFKETARGRVIRYAVREAPGEITYYRLANGEVEVMGTKRLSPYEQLIIRMYEAEHAQTSASA
;
A
#
# COMPACT_ATOMS: atom_id res chain seq x y z
N MET A 1 14.15 -5.80 -13.39
CA MET A 1 13.52 -4.48 -13.14
C MET A 1 14.27 -3.33 -13.79
N LYS A 2 13.57 -2.32 -14.33
CA LYS A 2 14.17 -1.10 -14.91
C LYS A 2 14.46 -0.04 -13.83
N PRO A 3 15.40 0.90 -14.04
CA PRO A 3 15.72 1.96 -13.07
C PRO A 3 14.52 2.82 -12.65
N GLU A 4 13.62 3.11 -13.58
CA GLU A 4 12.40 3.90 -13.39
C GLU A 4 11.48 3.22 -12.40
N GLU A 5 11.35 1.89 -12.51
CA GLU A 5 10.54 1.11 -11.61
C GLU A 5 11.13 1.09 -10.19
N VAL A 6 12.46 0.93 -10.05
CA VAL A 6 13.12 1.01 -8.73
C VAL A 6 12.84 2.36 -8.05
N ARG A 7 12.97 3.46 -8.79
CA ARG A 7 12.68 4.81 -8.28
C ARG A 7 11.22 4.97 -7.89
N TYR A 8 10.30 4.45 -8.70
CA TYR A 8 8.87 4.50 -8.42
C TYR A 8 8.49 3.68 -7.19
N ARG A 9 9.01 2.45 -7.04
CA ARG A 9 8.80 1.63 -5.83
C ARG A 9 9.36 2.31 -4.58
N SER A 10 10.49 3.00 -4.70
CA SER A 10 11.07 3.79 -3.59
C SER A 10 10.14 4.95 -3.18
N LEU A 11 9.56 5.66 -4.15
CA LEU A 11 8.58 6.72 -3.88
C LEU A 11 7.31 6.17 -3.19
N LEU A 12 6.81 5.02 -3.65
CA LEU A 12 5.69 4.33 -2.99
C LEU A 12 6.03 3.94 -1.54
N ALA A 13 7.25 3.47 -1.28
CA ALA A 13 7.67 3.15 0.08
C ALA A 13 7.63 4.36 1.02
N VAL A 14 8.04 5.55 0.54
CA VAL A 14 7.90 6.80 1.32
C VAL A 14 6.43 7.12 1.61
N VAL A 15 5.55 6.91 0.64
CA VAL A 15 4.09 7.10 0.81
C VAL A 15 3.53 6.16 1.89
N TYR A 16 3.90 4.87 1.88
CA TYR A 16 3.43 3.92 2.90
C TYR A 16 4.11 4.12 4.26
N TRP A 17 5.34 4.62 4.29
CA TRP A 17 5.99 5.05 5.51
C TRP A 17 5.18 6.16 6.21
N GLU A 18 4.76 7.20 5.48
CA GLU A 18 3.94 8.28 6.06
C GLU A 18 2.61 7.77 6.63
N LEU A 19 2.00 6.76 5.99
CA LEU A 19 0.75 6.14 6.45
C LEU A 19 0.90 5.24 7.69
N THR A 20 2.13 4.79 7.99
CA THR A 20 2.40 3.75 9.01
C THR A 20 3.32 4.22 10.15
N ARG A 21 3.85 5.44 10.08
CA ARG A 21 4.84 5.97 11.04
C ARG A 21 4.38 6.01 12.51
N ASP A 22 3.07 6.05 12.75
CA ASP A 22 2.44 6.04 14.08
C ASP A 22 2.07 4.62 14.57
N LEU A 23 2.28 3.59 13.76
CA LEU A 23 1.93 2.20 14.08
C LEU A 23 3.18 1.44 14.53
N ASN A 24 3.17 0.84 15.72
CA ASN A 24 4.30 0.07 16.27
C ASN A 24 3.82 -1.06 17.22
N PRO A 25 4.27 -2.31 17.05
CA PRO A 25 5.03 -2.84 15.90
C PRO A 25 4.16 -2.88 14.63
N LEU A 26 4.78 -2.84 13.45
CA LEU A 26 4.07 -3.00 12.17
C LEU A 26 4.43 -4.33 11.51
N HIS A 27 3.44 -5.11 11.10
CA HIS A 27 3.65 -6.22 10.18
C HIS A 27 3.52 -5.75 8.73
N VAL A 28 4.53 -6.02 7.91
CA VAL A 28 4.50 -5.76 6.47
C VAL A 28 4.30 -7.08 5.75
N PHE A 29 3.06 -7.32 5.32
CA PHE A 29 2.69 -8.49 4.53
C PHE A 29 2.87 -8.16 3.05
N TYR A 30 3.71 -8.91 2.33
CA TYR A 30 3.98 -8.65 0.91
C TYR A 30 3.76 -9.87 0.01
N GLU A 31 3.27 -9.61 -1.20
CA GLU A 31 3.27 -10.60 -2.27
C GLU A 31 4.71 -10.81 -2.79
N ARG A 32 5.08 -12.03 -3.15
CA ARG A 32 6.44 -12.38 -3.64
C ARG A 32 6.77 -11.85 -5.06
N THR A 33 6.17 -10.74 -5.46
CA THR A 33 6.53 -10.00 -6.68
C THR A 33 7.68 -9.03 -6.40
N GLU A 34 8.56 -8.81 -7.38
CA GLU A 34 9.73 -7.92 -7.20
C GLU A 34 9.31 -6.52 -6.71
N GLY A 35 8.20 -5.99 -7.23
CA GLY A 35 7.68 -4.68 -6.84
C GLY A 35 7.24 -4.60 -5.38
N CYS A 36 6.51 -5.60 -4.89
CA CYS A 36 6.06 -5.63 -3.49
C CYS A 36 7.21 -5.87 -2.52
N VAL A 37 8.16 -6.75 -2.88
CA VAL A 37 9.39 -6.99 -2.10
C VAL A 37 10.20 -5.71 -1.92
N LEU A 38 10.37 -4.91 -2.98
CA LEU A 38 11.11 -3.64 -2.89
C LEU A 38 10.41 -2.61 -2.00
N ILE A 39 9.08 -2.48 -2.11
CA ILE A 39 8.32 -1.57 -1.25
C ILE A 39 8.44 -2.04 0.21
N ALA A 40 8.27 -3.34 0.47
CA ALA A 40 8.37 -3.91 1.81
C ALA A 40 9.75 -3.66 2.44
N SER A 41 10.82 -3.94 1.69
CA SER A 41 12.20 -3.74 2.13
C SER A 41 12.49 -2.26 2.42
N ALA A 42 12.07 -1.34 1.54
CA ALA A 42 12.29 0.09 1.72
C ALA A 42 11.49 0.65 2.91
N VAL A 43 10.24 0.21 3.12
CA VAL A 43 9.45 0.58 4.31
C VAL A 43 10.13 0.06 5.58
N ALA A 44 10.57 -1.20 5.61
CA ALA A 44 11.28 -1.77 6.75
C ALA A 44 12.57 -1.01 7.07
N ALA A 45 13.33 -0.59 6.05
CA ALA A 45 14.52 0.23 6.23
C ALA A 45 14.21 1.62 6.80
N LEU A 46 13.16 2.29 6.32
CA LEU A 46 12.71 3.59 6.87
C LEU A 46 12.28 3.46 8.34
N ARG A 47 11.56 2.39 8.68
CA ARG A 47 11.14 2.11 10.05
C ARG A 47 12.32 1.81 10.97
N LEU A 48 13.27 0.99 10.51
CA LEU A 48 14.51 0.71 11.24
C LEU A 48 15.29 2.01 11.52
N ALA A 49 15.41 2.89 10.52
CA ALA A 49 16.08 4.18 10.68
C ALA A 49 15.37 5.11 11.68
N ALA A 50 14.06 4.95 11.87
CA ALA A 50 13.26 5.66 12.86
C ALA A 50 13.20 4.98 14.25
N GLY A 51 13.88 3.84 14.44
CA GLY A 51 13.85 3.08 15.69
C GLY A 51 12.53 2.36 15.98
N LEU A 52 11.76 2.02 14.94
CA LEU A 52 10.47 1.34 15.05
C LEU A 52 10.58 -0.16 14.75
N GLU A 53 9.78 -0.95 15.46
CA GLU A 53 9.68 -2.41 15.28
C GLU A 53 8.88 -2.74 14.02
N THR A 54 9.42 -3.69 13.24
CA THR A 54 8.82 -4.12 11.98
C THR A 54 9.05 -5.61 11.78
N GLU A 55 7.96 -6.35 11.57
CA GLU A 55 8.00 -7.73 11.10
C GLU A 55 7.67 -7.73 9.60
N VAL A 56 8.36 -8.56 8.83
CA VAL A 56 8.20 -8.60 7.36
C VAL A 56 8.05 -10.06 6.95
N GLU A 57 6.89 -10.41 6.38
CA GLU A 57 6.57 -11.78 6.01
C GLU A 57 5.77 -11.84 4.69
N PRO A 58 5.96 -12.90 3.89
CA PRO A 58 5.10 -13.15 2.73
C PRO A 58 3.63 -13.24 3.15
N ILE A 59 2.72 -12.73 2.32
CA ILE A 59 1.29 -12.74 2.62
C ILE A 59 0.76 -14.18 2.85
N GLU A 60 1.32 -15.18 2.18
CA GLU A 60 0.93 -16.59 2.34
C GLU A 60 1.25 -17.17 3.72
N GLU A 61 2.17 -16.53 4.44
CA GLU A 61 2.65 -16.94 5.76
C GLU A 61 2.07 -16.05 6.88
N ALA A 62 1.22 -15.08 6.52
CA ALA A 62 0.73 -14.03 7.40
C ALA A 62 0.08 -14.57 8.70
N GLY A 63 0.65 -14.16 9.82
CA GLY A 63 0.04 -14.29 11.15
C GLY A 63 -0.97 -13.18 11.50
N GLU A 64 -1.58 -13.29 12.68
CA GLU A 64 -2.39 -12.20 13.24
C GLU A 64 -1.51 -11.03 13.70
N ALA A 65 -1.95 -9.80 13.42
CA ALA A 65 -1.24 -8.58 13.82
C ALA A 65 -2.22 -7.48 14.27
N ASP A 66 -1.79 -6.60 15.17
CA ASP A 66 -2.58 -5.41 15.50
C ASP A 66 -2.57 -4.37 14.36
N TYR A 67 -1.38 -4.18 13.76
CA TYR A 67 -1.13 -3.21 12.72
C TYR A 67 -0.47 -3.89 11.53
N GLY A 68 -1.04 -3.75 10.34
CA GLY A 68 -0.54 -4.41 9.14
C GLY A 68 -0.50 -3.49 7.93
N LEU A 69 0.57 -3.57 7.13
CA LEU A 69 0.66 -3.04 5.77
C LEU A 69 0.57 -4.21 4.79
N ALA A 70 -0.45 -4.24 3.95
CA ALA A 70 -0.62 -5.28 2.94
C ALA A 70 -0.23 -4.77 1.54
N LEU A 71 0.83 -5.34 0.98
CA LEU A 71 1.40 -5.02 -0.33
C LEU A 71 1.10 -6.14 -1.33
N ALA A 72 0.07 -5.96 -2.13
CA ALA A 72 -0.32 -6.88 -3.20
C ALA A 72 -0.47 -6.16 -4.54
N GLY A 73 0.03 -6.77 -5.61
CA GLY A 73 0.08 -6.18 -6.94
C GLY A 73 -1.28 -6.20 -7.67
N PRO A 74 -1.48 -5.30 -8.65
CA PRO A 74 -2.75 -5.19 -9.40
C PRO A 74 -3.01 -6.35 -10.38
N TYR A 75 -1.98 -7.14 -10.72
CA TYR A 75 -2.06 -8.18 -11.76
C TYR A 75 -2.57 -9.53 -11.26
N ARG A 76 -3.08 -9.59 -10.02
CA ARG A 76 -3.57 -10.79 -9.40
C ARG A 76 -5.08 -10.95 -9.66
N ASP A 77 -5.48 -12.10 -10.20
CA ASP A 77 -6.88 -12.37 -10.57
C ASP A 77 -7.85 -12.36 -9.38
N ASP A 78 -7.41 -12.84 -8.20
CA ASP A 78 -8.21 -12.91 -6.98
C ASP A 78 -7.85 -11.81 -5.95
N LEU A 79 -7.28 -10.68 -6.40
CA LEU A 79 -6.72 -9.64 -5.51
C LEU A 79 -7.67 -9.20 -4.40
N GLY A 80 -8.93 -8.90 -4.72
CA GLY A 80 -9.91 -8.46 -3.70
C GLY A 80 -10.14 -9.53 -2.63
N SER A 81 -10.41 -10.77 -3.05
CA SER A 81 -10.65 -11.91 -2.15
C SER A 81 -9.44 -12.24 -1.31
N PHE A 82 -8.25 -12.10 -1.89
CA PHE A 82 -6.98 -12.25 -1.21
C PHE A 82 -6.78 -11.20 -0.13
N VAL A 83 -7.03 -9.92 -0.43
CA VAL A 83 -6.92 -8.82 0.53
C VAL A 83 -7.94 -8.94 1.67
N LEU A 84 -9.16 -9.41 1.39
CA LEU A 84 -10.14 -9.69 2.45
C LEU A 84 -9.64 -10.73 3.46
N LYS A 85 -8.92 -11.78 3.01
CA LYS A 85 -8.31 -12.76 3.92
C LYS A 85 -7.29 -12.10 4.84
N ILE A 86 -6.47 -11.20 4.32
CA ILE A 86 -5.45 -10.48 5.10
C ILE A 86 -6.05 -9.47 6.06
N LEU A 87 -7.09 -8.74 5.64
CA LEU A 87 -7.82 -7.84 6.52
C LEU A 87 -8.39 -8.53 7.75
N ARG A 88 -8.76 -9.82 7.67
CA ARG A 88 -9.23 -10.59 8.83
C ARG A 88 -8.14 -10.84 9.86
N LEU A 89 -6.88 -10.96 9.43
CA LEU A 89 -5.71 -11.19 10.29
C LEU A 89 -5.25 -9.90 11.00
N ILE A 90 -5.60 -8.74 10.46
CA ILE A 90 -5.23 -7.44 11.05
C ILE A 90 -6.34 -6.99 12.00
N ARG A 91 -6.02 -6.82 13.30
CA ARG A 91 -7.01 -6.58 14.36
C ARG A 91 -7.43 -5.12 14.51
N LYS A 92 -6.51 -4.16 14.35
CA LYS A 92 -6.77 -2.73 14.64
C LYS A 92 -6.67 -1.85 13.40
N THR A 93 -5.48 -1.70 12.82
CA THR A 93 -5.26 -0.80 11.66
C THR A 93 -4.60 -1.53 10.51
N ALA A 94 -5.29 -1.56 9.37
CA ALA A 94 -4.77 -2.08 8.11
C ALA A 94 -4.44 -0.94 7.17
N VAL A 95 -3.21 -0.90 6.66
CA VAL A 95 -2.81 -0.03 5.56
C VAL A 95 -2.77 -0.88 4.30
N LEU A 96 -3.52 -0.48 3.28
CA LEU A 96 -3.64 -1.24 2.05
C LEU A 96 -2.91 -0.52 0.90
N HIS A 97 -2.15 -1.30 0.14
CA HIS A 97 -1.65 -0.85 -1.17
C HIS A 97 -2.85 -0.41 -2.03
N THR A 98 -2.76 0.72 -2.72
CA THR A 98 -3.94 1.36 -3.36
C THR A 98 -4.75 0.41 -4.28
N PRO A 99 -4.15 -0.38 -5.18
CA PRO A 99 -4.90 -1.37 -5.97
C PRO A 99 -5.59 -2.44 -5.11
N ALA A 100 -4.96 -2.87 -4.02
CA ALA A 100 -5.52 -3.84 -3.07
C ALA A 100 -6.75 -3.28 -2.34
N TYR A 101 -6.72 -2.00 -1.95
CA TYR A 101 -7.89 -1.33 -1.36
C TYR A 101 -9.07 -1.35 -2.32
N PHE A 102 -8.90 -0.85 -3.55
CA PHE A 102 -10.00 -0.74 -4.50
C PHE A 102 -10.57 -2.11 -4.87
N ALA A 103 -9.71 -3.09 -5.17
CA ALA A 103 -10.15 -4.45 -5.48
C ALA A 103 -10.93 -5.12 -4.33
N ALA A 104 -10.57 -4.85 -3.07
CA ALA A 104 -11.28 -5.39 -1.92
C ALA A 104 -12.58 -4.64 -1.63
N SER A 105 -12.59 -3.31 -1.80
CA SER A 105 -13.71 -2.43 -1.41
C SER A 105 -14.99 -2.69 -2.19
N GLU A 106 -14.89 -3.28 -3.37
CA GLU A 106 -16.00 -3.62 -4.26
C GLU A 106 -16.63 -4.98 -3.94
N LEU A 107 -16.00 -5.81 -3.11
CA LEU A 107 -16.48 -7.15 -2.81
C LEU A 107 -17.55 -7.17 -1.71
N GLU A 108 -18.50 -8.10 -1.88
CA GLU A 108 -19.41 -8.49 -0.81
C GLU A 108 -18.61 -9.00 0.41
N GLY A 109 -18.92 -8.48 1.59
CA GLY A 109 -18.19 -8.80 2.83
C GLY A 109 -17.04 -7.84 3.20
N PHE A 110 -16.68 -6.87 2.34
CA PHE A 110 -15.69 -5.84 2.72
C PHE A 110 -16.13 -5.03 3.93
N LYS A 111 -17.36 -4.49 3.90
CA LYS A 111 -17.91 -3.69 5.02
C LYS A 111 -17.93 -4.45 6.34
N GLU A 112 -18.26 -5.74 6.29
CA GLU A 112 -18.24 -6.61 7.47
C GLU A 112 -16.82 -6.84 7.98
N THR A 113 -15.89 -7.14 7.06
CA THR A 113 -14.48 -7.38 7.39
C THR A 113 -13.81 -6.11 7.93
N ALA A 114 -14.13 -4.94 7.37
CA ALA A 114 -13.63 -3.64 7.81
C ALA A 114 -14.22 -3.17 9.15
N ARG A 115 -15.31 -3.79 9.63
CA ARG A 115 -16.00 -3.36 10.85
C ARG A 115 -15.07 -3.48 12.05
N GLY A 116 -15.05 -2.43 12.88
CA GLY A 116 -14.20 -2.37 14.07
C GLY A 116 -12.70 -2.17 13.77
N ARG A 117 -12.32 -1.97 12.51
CA ARG A 117 -10.95 -1.71 12.08
C ARG A 117 -10.83 -0.31 11.47
N VAL A 118 -9.62 0.21 11.49
CA VAL A 118 -9.24 1.38 10.69
C VAL A 118 -8.54 0.88 9.43
N ILE A 119 -9.01 1.32 8.26
CA ILE A 119 -8.35 1.05 6.99
C ILE A 119 -7.73 2.35 6.49
N ARG A 120 -6.45 2.34 6.13
CA ARG A 120 -5.75 3.49 5.55
C ARG A 120 -5.26 3.17 4.14
N TYR A 121 -5.30 4.16 3.26
CA TYR A 121 -4.79 4.04 1.89
C TYR A 121 -4.41 5.41 1.34
N ALA A 122 -3.61 5.44 0.28
CA ALA A 122 -3.22 6.65 -0.42
C ALA A 122 -3.80 6.65 -1.82
N VAL A 123 -4.21 7.82 -2.33
CA VAL A 123 -4.66 7.98 -3.72
C VAL A 123 -4.02 9.22 -4.31
N ARG A 124 -3.59 9.12 -5.56
CA ARG A 124 -3.17 10.28 -6.36
C ARG A 124 -4.32 10.70 -7.27
N GLU A 125 -5.23 11.53 -6.73
CA GLU A 125 -6.38 12.05 -7.49
C GLU A 125 -5.99 13.19 -8.43
N ALA A 126 -5.00 13.99 -8.02
CA ALA A 126 -4.42 15.07 -8.82
C ALA A 126 -2.94 14.77 -9.14
N PRO A 127 -2.42 15.14 -10.33
CA PRO A 127 -1.07 14.76 -10.74
C PRO A 127 0.06 15.16 -9.77
N GLY A 128 -0.12 16.26 -9.03
CA GLY A 128 0.88 16.83 -8.13
C GLY A 128 0.67 16.53 -6.65
N GLU A 129 -0.33 15.73 -6.27
CA GLU A 129 -0.69 15.52 -4.87
C GLU A 129 -1.11 14.09 -4.58
N ILE A 130 -0.70 13.57 -3.42
CA ILE A 130 -1.15 12.27 -2.89
C ILE A 130 -1.98 12.55 -1.65
N THR A 131 -3.24 12.13 -1.65
CA THR A 131 -4.15 12.24 -0.53
C THR A 131 -4.17 10.94 0.27
N TYR A 132 -4.11 11.06 1.58
CA TYR A 132 -4.16 9.96 2.53
C TYR A 132 -5.57 9.87 3.11
N TYR A 133 -6.16 8.68 3.06
CA TYR A 133 -7.51 8.42 3.55
C TYR A 133 -7.50 7.45 4.71
N ARG A 134 -8.52 7.60 5.55
CA ARG A 134 -8.89 6.71 6.62
C ARG A 134 -10.35 6.30 6.46
N LEU A 135 -10.62 5.01 6.37
CA LEU A 135 -11.95 4.44 6.51
C LEU A 135 -12.09 3.85 7.91
N ALA A 136 -13.09 4.28 8.67
CA ALA A 136 -13.44 3.71 9.97
C ALA A 136 -14.96 3.67 10.13
N ASN A 137 -15.51 2.52 10.54
CA ASN A 137 -16.97 2.35 10.76
C ASN A 137 -17.86 2.76 9.56
N GLY A 138 -17.36 2.66 8.34
CA GLY A 138 -18.08 3.03 7.12
C GLY A 138 -17.94 4.49 6.71
N GLU A 139 -17.21 5.30 7.49
CA GLU A 139 -16.95 6.71 7.20
C GLU A 139 -15.52 6.90 6.66
N VAL A 140 -15.39 7.64 5.57
CA VAL A 140 -14.11 7.98 4.94
C VAL A 140 -13.72 9.41 5.30
N GLU A 141 -12.52 9.56 5.84
CA GLU A 141 -11.93 10.84 6.23
C GLU A 141 -10.60 11.06 5.51
N VAL A 142 -10.30 12.32 5.17
CA VAL A 142 -8.97 12.73 4.69
C VAL A 142 -8.06 12.93 5.88
N MET A 143 -6.95 12.17 5.94
CA MET A 143 -5.91 12.31 6.95
C MET A 143 -4.93 13.44 6.62
N GLY A 144 -4.78 13.77 5.34
CA GLY A 144 -3.91 14.83 4.86
C GLY A 144 -3.52 14.63 3.40
N THR A 145 -2.76 15.59 2.88
CA THR A 145 -2.31 15.59 1.48
C THR A 145 -0.81 15.90 1.42
N LYS A 146 -0.06 15.09 0.68
CA LYS A 146 1.35 15.32 0.35
C LYS A 146 1.45 15.97 -1.03
N ARG A 147 2.01 17.18 -1.09
CA ARG A 147 2.45 17.79 -2.34
C ARG A 147 3.69 17.09 -2.86
N LEU A 148 3.67 16.73 -4.14
CA LEU A 148 4.78 16.11 -4.82
C LEU A 148 5.73 17.20 -5.34
N SER A 149 6.99 17.06 -4.98
CA SER A 149 8.08 17.87 -5.55
C SER A 149 8.20 17.63 -7.07
N PRO A 150 8.85 18.56 -7.81
CA PRO A 150 9.11 18.36 -9.23
C PRO A 150 9.85 17.06 -9.55
N TYR A 151 10.72 16.60 -8.65
CA TYR A 151 11.46 15.36 -8.81
C TYR A 151 10.60 14.11 -8.60
N GLU A 152 9.74 14.10 -7.57
CA GLU A 152 8.79 12.99 -7.36
C GLU A 152 7.81 12.88 -8.54
N GLN A 153 7.33 14.01 -9.07
CA GLN A 153 6.50 14.03 -10.27
C GLN A 153 7.23 13.51 -11.52
N LEU A 154 8.54 13.78 -11.64
CA LEU A 154 9.36 13.24 -12.73
C LEU A 154 9.44 11.71 -12.65
N ILE A 155 9.68 11.16 -11.45
CA ILE A 155 9.72 9.70 -11.23
C ILE A 155 8.41 9.05 -11.70
N ILE A 156 7.27 9.62 -11.32
CA ILE A 156 5.95 9.11 -11.71
C ILE A 156 5.78 9.14 -13.23
N ARG A 157 6.06 10.29 -13.88
CA ARG A 157 5.93 10.42 -15.34
C ARG A 157 6.81 9.43 -16.11
N MET A 158 8.04 9.19 -15.63
CA MET A 158 8.93 8.20 -16.24
C MET A 158 8.32 6.80 -16.17
N TYR A 159 7.85 6.38 -14.99
CA TYR A 159 7.19 5.08 -14.81
C TYR A 159 5.94 4.93 -15.70
N GLU A 160 5.08 5.96 -15.72
CA GLU A 160 3.85 5.95 -16.53
C GLU A 160 4.13 5.87 -18.03
N ALA A 161 5.14 6.59 -18.53
CA ALA A 161 5.50 6.55 -19.94
C ALA A 161 5.91 5.15 -20.41
N GLU A 162 6.62 4.39 -19.57
CA GLU A 162 7.01 3.01 -19.89
C GLU A 162 5.82 2.04 -19.89
N HIS A 163 4.86 2.24 -18.99
CA HIS A 163 3.72 1.34 -18.81
C HIS A 163 2.53 1.68 -19.71
N ALA A 164 2.45 2.93 -20.21
CA ALA A 164 1.49 3.33 -21.24
C ALA A 164 1.84 2.76 -22.62
N GLN A 165 3.14 2.59 -22.94
CA GLN A 165 3.57 1.99 -24.21
C GLN A 165 3.28 0.48 -24.27
N THR A 166 3.28 -0.18 -23.12
CA THR A 166 3.05 -1.65 -23.03
C THR A 166 1.58 -2.01 -23.23
N SER A 167 0.65 -1.12 -22.87
CA SER A 167 -0.80 -1.30 -23.04
C SER A 167 -1.33 -0.85 -24.40
N ALA A 168 -0.54 -0.14 -25.20
CA ALA A 168 -0.88 0.23 -26.59
C ALA A 168 -0.40 -0.77 -27.65
N SER A 169 0.37 -1.78 -27.23
CA SER A 169 0.97 -2.83 -28.09
C SER A 169 0.36 -4.22 -27.89
N ALA A 170 -0.74 -4.33 -27.15
CA ALA A 170 -1.54 -5.54 -26.95
C ALA A 170 -2.92 -5.35 -27.57
#